data_AF-A0A356AKM5-F1
#
_entry.id   AF-A0A356AKM5-F1
#
_cell.length_a   1.000
_cell.length_b   1.000
_cell.length_c   1.000
_cell.angle_alpha   90.00
_cell.angle_beta   90.00
_cell.angle_gamma   90.00
#
_symmetry.space_group_name_H-M   'P 1'
#
loop_
_entity.id
_entity.type
_entity.pdbx_description
1 polymer ?
#
loop_
_entity_poly.entity_id
_entity_poly.type
_entity_poly.pdbx_seq_one_letter_code
_entity_poly.pdbx_strand_id
1 'polypeptide(L)'
;RRPYEGGDCAGFGLVLAATDSRKVNHTVFLEASSLGIPVNAADCPDECDFYFPGIVRRGSVVIGVTASGSDHGLAKTVAENIRREAPRLIPKKEEQNEP
;
A
#
# COMPACT_ATOMS: atom_id res chain seq x y z
N ARG A 1 -17.51 -10.31 15.27
CA ARG A 1 -17.03 -10.34 13.87
C ARG A 1 -18.14 -10.94 13.02
N ARG A 2 -18.55 -10.28 11.93
CA ARG A 2 -19.50 -10.85 10.96
C ARG A 2 -18.73 -11.34 9.72
N PRO A 3 -19.22 -12.36 9.01
CA PRO A 3 -18.67 -12.75 7.70
C PRO A 3 -18.79 -11.62 6.68
N TYR A 4 -18.00 -11.71 5.61
CA TYR A 4 -18.17 -10.88 4.43
C TYR A 4 -19.51 -11.19 3.76
N GLU A 5 -20.23 -10.16 3.35
CA GLU A 5 -21.52 -10.27 2.66
C GLU A 5 -21.51 -9.41 1.39
N GLY A 6 -22.26 -9.84 0.38
CA GLY A 6 -22.37 -9.08 -0.87
C GLY A 6 -22.94 -7.69 -0.63
N GLY A 7 -22.31 -6.68 -1.20
CA GLY A 7 -22.59 -5.26 -0.98
C GLY A 7 -21.62 -4.57 -0.03
N ASP A 8 -20.76 -5.33 0.67
CA ASP A 8 -19.76 -4.77 1.58
C ASP A 8 -18.70 -3.92 0.88
N CYS A 9 -18.53 -4.04 -0.44
CA CYS A 9 -17.63 -3.17 -1.21
C CYS A 9 -18.28 -1.83 -1.60
N ALA A 10 -19.61 -1.70 -1.53
CA ALA A 10 -20.31 -0.54 -2.06
C ALA A 10 -19.98 0.75 -1.29
N GLY A 11 -19.71 1.83 -2.03
CA GLY A 11 -19.44 3.15 -1.47
C GLY A 11 -18.00 3.40 -1.03
N PHE A 12 -17.11 2.42 -1.16
CA PHE A 12 -15.68 2.59 -0.89
C PHE A 12 -14.92 3.07 -2.14
N GLY A 13 -13.83 3.83 -1.93
CA GLY A 13 -12.94 4.26 -3.01
C GLY A 13 -11.75 3.34 -3.26
N LEU A 14 -11.51 2.39 -2.37
CA LEU A 14 -10.41 1.41 -2.41
C LEU A 14 -10.79 0.22 -1.53
N VAL A 15 -10.47 -1.01 -1.97
CA VAL A 15 -10.74 -2.24 -1.20
C VAL A 15 -9.47 -3.04 -1.00
N LEU A 16 -9.28 -3.57 0.22
CA LEU A 16 -8.19 -4.49 0.56
C LEU A 16 -8.78 -5.83 1.01
N ALA A 17 -8.48 -6.89 0.26
CA ALA A 17 -8.86 -8.26 0.59
C ALA A 17 -7.70 -8.94 1.33
N ALA A 18 -7.69 -8.85 2.65
CA ALA A 18 -6.59 -9.29 3.50
C ALA A 18 -7.04 -10.23 4.64
N THR A 19 -7.91 -11.19 4.32
CA THR A 19 -8.32 -12.24 5.26
C THR A 19 -7.47 -13.49 5.11
N ASP A 20 -7.56 -14.42 6.08
CA ASP A 20 -6.92 -15.73 6.01
C ASP A 20 -7.63 -16.72 5.07
N SER A 21 -8.73 -16.32 4.41
CA SER A 21 -9.51 -17.17 3.52
C SER A 21 -9.42 -16.71 2.07
N ARG A 22 -8.75 -17.52 1.23
CA ARG A 22 -8.69 -17.29 -0.22
C ARG A 22 -10.08 -17.08 -0.84
N LYS A 23 -11.05 -17.89 -0.42
CA LYS A 23 -12.41 -17.84 -0.95
C LYS A 23 -13.06 -16.48 -0.67
N VAL A 24 -12.87 -15.94 0.54
CA VAL A 24 -13.40 -14.62 0.90
C VAL A 24 -12.67 -13.54 0.11
N ASN A 25 -11.33 -13.58 0.06
CA ASN A 25 -10.55 -12.57 -0.66
C ASN A 25 -10.92 -12.52 -2.16
N HIS A 26 -11.08 -13.68 -2.80
CA HIS A 26 -11.54 -13.77 -4.18
C HIS A 26 -12.95 -13.21 -4.38
N THR A 27 -13.86 -13.43 -3.42
CA THR A 27 -15.22 -12.88 -3.48
C THR A 27 -15.20 -11.35 -3.40
N VAL A 28 -14.37 -10.79 -2.50
CA VAL A 28 -14.14 -9.35 -2.37
C VAL A 28 -13.56 -8.78 -3.67
N PHE A 29 -12.56 -9.46 -4.26
CA PHE A 29 -11.96 -9.08 -5.53
C PHE A 29 -13.00 -8.98 -6.65
N LEU A 30 -13.82 -10.01 -6.83
CA LEU A 30 -14.85 -10.04 -7.87
C LEU A 30 -15.88 -8.91 -7.68
N GLU A 31 -16.33 -8.67 -6.46
CA GLU A 31 -17.30 -7.63 -6.17
C GLU A 31 -16.72 -6.24 -6.42
N ALA A 32 -15.55 -5.93 -5.83
CA ALA A 32 -14.90 -4.64 -6.00
C ALA A 32 -14.58 -4.36 -7.48
N SER A 33 -14.05 -5.36 -8.20
CA SER A 33 -13.79 -5.27 -9.64
C SER A 33 -15.07 -4.97 -10.43
N SER A 34 -16.19 -5.64 -10.10
CA SER A 34 -17.48 -5.40 -10.77
C SER A 34 -18.04 -4.00 -10.54
N LEU A 35 -17.68 -3.37 -9.42
CA LEU A 35 -18.04 -2.00 -9.07
C LEU A 35 -17.04 -0.95 -9.61
N GLY A 36 -15.96 -1.37 -10.26
CA GLY A 36 -14.88 -0.49 -10.72
C GLY A 36 -14.07 0.13 -9.57
N ILE A 37 -14.08 -0.50 -8.40
CA ILE A 37 -13.34 -0.04 -7.22
C ILE A 37 -11.97 -0.72 -7.24
N PRO A 38 -10.86 0.03 -7.21
CA PRO A 38 -9.53 -0.57 -7.17
C PRO A 38 -9.38 -1.49 -5.96
N VAL A 39 -8.94 -2.72 -6.20
CA VAL A 39 -8.80 -3.75 -5.18
C VAL A 39 -7.39 -4.34 -5.14
N ASN A 40 -6.94 -4.69 -3.94
CA ASN A 40 -5.70 -5.43 -3.73
C ASN A 40 -5.97 -6.63 -2.82
N ALA A 41 -5.77 -7.85 -3.35
CA ALA A 41 -5.83 -9.09 -2.59
C ALA A 41 -4.44 -9.47 -2.06
N ALA A 42 -4.30 -9.46 -0.73
CA ALA A 42 -3.00 -9.64 -0.07
C ALA A 42 -2.38 -11.04 -0.31
N ASP A 43 -3.20 -12.03 -0.62
CA ASP A 43 -2.77 -13.41 -0.89
C ASP A 43 -2.58 -13.72 -2.38
N CYS A 44 -2.94 -12.82 -3.29
CA CYS A 44 -2.91 -13.07 -4.73
C CYS A 44 -2.44 -11.87 -5.57
N PRO A 45 -1.22 -11.91 -6.12
CA PRO A 45 -0.71 -10.86 -6.99
C PRO A 45 -1.54 -10.61 -8.25
N ASP A 46 -2.20 -11.65 -8.79
CA ASP A 46 -3.03 -11.57 -9.99
C ASP A 46 -4.40 -10.91 -9.74
N GLU A 47 -4.81 -10.78 -8.47
CA GLU A 47 -6.06 -10.14 -8.03
C GLU A 47 -5.78 -8.78 -7.38
N CYS A 48 -4.89 -7.99 -8.00
CA CYS A 48 -4.49 -6.67 -7.54
C CYS A 48 -4.47 -5.65 -8.67
N ASP A 49 -5.21 -4.55 -8.54
CA ASP A 49 -5.18 -3.41 -9.47
C ASP A 49 -4.01 -2.45 -9.19
N PHE A 50 -3.41 -2.55 -8.00
CA PHE A 50 -2.34 -1.68 -7.56
C PHE A 50 -1.43 -2.38 -6.56
N TYR A 51 -0.26 -1.78 -6.34
CA TYR A 51 0.76 -2.26 -5.42
C TYR A 51 1.21 -1.17 -4.47
N PHE A 52 1.52 -1.56 -3.24
CA PHE A 52 2.07 -0.63 -2.26
C PHE A 52 3.56 -0.35 -2.54
N PRO A 53 3.98 0.92 -2.54
CA PRO A 53 5.40 1.27 -2.64
C PRO A 53 6.17 0.92 -1.36
N GLY A 54 7.48 0.75 -1.49
CA GLY A 54 8.38 0.88 -0.35
C GLY A 54 8.38 2.33 0.15
N ILE A 55 7.97 2.57 1.40
CA ILE A 55 7.87 3.92 1.96
C ILE A 55 9.11 4.29 2.79
N VAL A 56 9.69 5.45 2.49
CA VAL A 56 10.66 6.14 3.35
C VAL A 56 10.04 7.44 3.84
N ARG A 57 10.09 7.69 5.15
CA ARG A 57 9.54 8.91 5.74
C ARG A 57 10.58 9.56 6.65
N ARG A 58 10.79 10.87 6.51
CA ARG A 58 11.60 11.68 7.41
C ARG A 58 11.01 13.07 7.56
N GLY A 59 10.57 13.41 8.78
CA GLY A 59 9.85 14.66 9.03
C GLY A 59 8.57 14.72 8.20
N SER A 60 8.39 15.81 7.46
CA SER A 60 7.29 16.01 6.52
C SER A 60 7.50 15.36 5.15
N VAL A 61 8.68 14.81 4.87
CA VAL A 61 8.99 14.22 3.56
C VAL A 61 8.62 12.73 3.55
N VAL A 62 7.91 12.31 2.51
CA VAL A 62 7.57 10.92 2.21
C VAL A 62 8.06 10.59 0.80
N ILE A 63 8.79 9.50 0.67
CA ILE A 63 9.28 8.95 -0.61
C ILE A 63 8.63 7.58 -0.77
N GLY A 64 7.91 7.39 -1.88
CA GLY A 64 7.41 6.09 -2.32
C GLY A 64 8.29 5.52 -3.42
N VAL A 65 8.74 4.28 -3.25
CA VAL A 65 9.55 3.56 -4.24
C VAL A 65 8.73 2.42 -4.83
N THR A 66 8.60 2.40 -6.15
CA THR A 66 7.98 1.30 -6.90
C THR A 66 9.00 0.74 -7.89
N ALA A 67 8.84 -0.53 -8.27
CA ALA A 67 9.66 -1.19 -9.29
C ALA A 67 8.74 -1.83 -10.33
N SER A 68 8.05 -0.95 -11.09
CA SER A 68 7.09 -1.32 -12.15
C SER A 68 5.98 -2.29 -11.75
N GLY A 69 5.70 -2.42 -10.45
CA GLY A 69 4.69 -3.34 -9.90
C GLY A 69 5.12 -4.81 -9.85
N SER A 70 6.19 -5.22 -10.52
CA SER A 70 6.58 -6.64 -10.65
C SER A 70 7.68 -7.09 -9.68
N ASP A 71 8.50 -6.17 -9.15
CA ASP A 71 9.62 -6.51 -8.26
C ASP A 71 9.52 -5.81 -6.90
N HIS A 72 8.67 -6.37 -6.03
CA HIS A 72 8.51 -5.88 -4.65
C HIS A 72 9.81 -5.94 -3.84
N GLY A 73 10.67 -6.92 -4.12
CA GLY A 73 11.96 -7.08 -3.44
C GLY A 73 12.89 -5.91 -3.75
N LEU A 74 13.03 -5.56 -5.03
CA LEU A 74 13.81 -4.42 -5.47
C LEU A 74 13.27 -3.11 -4.91
N ALA A 75 11.96 -2.88 -4.98
CA ALA A 75 11.34 -1.68 -4.42
C ALA A 75 11.65 -1.54 -2.91
N LYS A 76 11.59 -2.64 -2.16
CA LYS A 76 11.95 -2.69 -0.74
C LYS A 76 13.43 -2.39 -0.51
N THR A 77 14.33 -3.06 -1.22
CA THR A 77 15.78 -2.87 -1.09
C THR A 77 16.20 -1.43 -1.42
N VAL A 78 15.65 -0.85 -2.48
CA VAL A 78 15.91 0.55 -2.85
C VAL A 78 15.37 1.50 -1.77
N ALA A 79 14.15 1.28 -1.27
CA ALA A 79 13.61 2.09 -0.17
C ALA A 79 14.47 1.99 1.10
N GLU A 80 15.01 0.82 1.43
CA GLU A 80 15.93 0.64 2.56
C GLU A 80 17.23 1.43 2.39
N ASN A 81 17.81 1.42 1.19
CA ASN A 81 19.00 2.21 0.86
C ASN A 81 18.72 3.71 0.97
N ILE A 82 17.61 4.18 0.41
CA ILE A 82 17.18 5.59 0.52
C ILE A 82 16.95 5.96 1.99
N ARG A 83 16.39 5.06 2.80
CA ARG A 83 16.16 5.30 4.24
C ARG A 83 17.46 5.51 5.00
N ARG A 84 18.54 4.79 4.64
CA ARG A 84 19.88 4.99 5.23
C ARG A 84 20.44 6.37 4.87
N GLU A 85 20.23 6.82 3.63
CA GLU A 85 20.70 8.12 3.14
C GLU A 85 19.77 9.29 3.49
N ALA A 86 18.52 9.02 3.91
CA ALA A 86 17.54 10.07 4.24
C ALA A 86 18.10 11.07 5.26
N PRO A 87 18.81 10.63 6.32
CA PRO A 87 20.07 11.15 6.85
C PRO A 87 20.61 12.50 6.39
N ARG A 88 21.13 12.41 5.19
CA ARG A 88 21.95 13.37 4.50
C ARG A 88 21.11 14.14 3.48
N LEU A 89 20.15 13.47 2.85
CA LEU A 89 19.30 14.04 1.79
C LEU A 89 18.21 14.98 2.31
N ILE A 90 17.67 14.69 3.49
CA ILE A 90 16.54 15.42 4.10
C ILE A 90 16.95 15.87 5.49
N PRO A 91 17.81 16.90 5.64
CA PRO A 91 18.22 17.38 6.95
C PRO A 91 16.99 17.76 7.78
N LYS A 92 17.04 17.50 9.09
CA LYS A 92 16.02 18.04 10.00
C LYS A 92 16.10 19.57 9.88
N LYS A 93 14.96 20.25 9.71
CA LYS A 93 14.92 21.66 10.10
C LYS A 93 15.31 21.69 11.57
N GLU A 94 16.34 22.46 11.91
CA GLU A 94 16.51 22.89 13.29
C GLU A 94 15.18 23.49 13.71
N GLU A 95 14.61 22.99 14.81
CA GLU A 95 13.56 23.70 15.51
C GLU A 95 14.14 25.07 15.80
N GLN A 96 13.72 26.08 15.01
CA GLN A 96 13.98 27.46 15.38
C GLN A 96 13.33 27.59 16.75
N ASN A 97 14.17 27.74 17.78
CA ASN A 97 13.75 28.16 19.10
C ASN A 97 12.89 29.42 18.89
N GLU A 98 11.57 29.25 18.91
CA GLU A 98 10.68 30.40 19.07
C GLU A 98 10.87 30.92 20.51
N PRO A 99 11.05 32.23 20.68
CA PRO A 99 11.38 32.87 21.94
C PRO A 99 10.27 32.78 22.99
#